data_AF-A0A8C6C450-F1
#
_entry.id   AF-A0A8C6C450-F1
#
_cell.length_a   1.000
_cell.length_b   1.000
_cell.length_c   1.000
_cell.angle_alpha   90.00
_cell.angle_beta   90.00
_cell.angle_gamma   90.00
#
_symmetry.space_group_name_H-M   'P 1'
#
loop_
_entity.id
_entity.type
_entity.pdbx_description
1 polymer ?
#
loop_
_entity_poly.entity_id
_entity_poly.type
_entity_poly.pdbx_seq_one_letter_code
_entity_poly.pdbx_strand_id
1 'polypeptide(L)' 'MSFPKYKPSHLATLPATLDPAEYDISLETRKAQAERLAIRSRLKREYLLQYNDPNRKEKLIREGKLDQTFNISY' A
#
# COMPACT_ATOMS: atom_id res chain seq x y z
N MET A 1 23.39 16.25 -28.24
CA MET A 1 22.12 15.55 -28.56
C MET A 1 21.31 15.43 -27.27
N SER A 2 20.02 15.78 -27.29
CA SER A 2 19.13 15.71 -26.11
C SER A 2 18.09 14.62 -26.35
N PHE A 3 17.77 13.85 -25.31
CA PHE A 3 16.74 12.82 -25.37
C PHE A 3 15.33 13.45 -25.36
N PRO A 4 14.35 12.85 -26.06
CA PRO A 4 12.97 13.33 -26.03
C PRO A 4 12.37 13.21 -24.62
N LYS A 5 11.62 14.24 -24.20
CA LYS A 5 10.94 14.25 -22.89
C LYS A 5 9.70 13.34 -22.91
N TYR A 6 9.52 12.58 -21.83
CA TYR A 6 8.34 11.74 -21.63
C TYR A 6 7.07 12.60 -21.46
N LYS A 7 5.95 12.16 -22.04
CA LYS A 7 4.65 12.82 -21.93
C LYS A 7 3.63 11.84 -21.33
N PRO A 8 3.24 12.00 -20.05
CA PRO A 8 2.24 11.13 -19.44
C PRO A 8 0.86 11.35 -20.05
N SER A 9 0.00 10.33 -19.98
CA SER A 9 -1.42 10.37 -20.35
C SER A 9 -2.27 9.62 -19.31
N HIS A 10 -3.60 9.69 -19.41
CA HIS A 10 -4.48 8.99 -18.46
C HIS A 10 -4.26 7.48 -18.39
N LEU A 11 -3.88 6.85 -19.51
CA LEU A 11 -3.60 5.41 -19.58
C LEU A 11 -2.10 5.09 -19.45
N ALA A 12 -1.25 6.12 -19.37
CA ALA A 12 0.21 5.98 -19.27
C ALA A 12 0.76 7.00 -18.28
N THR A 13 0.76 6.64 -17.00
CA THR A 13 1.28 7.48 -15.91
C THR A 13 2.78 7.68 -16.01
N LEU A 14 3.26 8.79 -15.45
CA LEU A 14 4.67 9.11 -15.34
C LEU A 14 5.40 8.00 -14.55
N PRO A 15 6.52 7.45 -15.06
CA PRO A 15 7.33 6.56 -14.26
C PRO A 15 7.92 7.30 -13.07
N ALA A 16 7.98 6.65 -11.91
CA ALA A 16 8.44 7.27 -10.65
C ALA A 16 9.85 7.88 -10.76
N THR A 17 10.74 7.26 -11.54
CA THR A 17 12.11 7.76 -11.75
C THR A 17 12.19 9.04 -12.57
N LEU A 18 11.15 9.41 -13.31
CA LEU A 18 11.06 10.69 -14.02
C LEU A 18 10.30 11.75 -13.23
N ASP A 19 9.73 11.40 -12.08
CA ASP A 19 9.08 12.36 -11.20
C ASP A 19 10.15 13.17 -10.47
N PRO A 20 10.23 14.51 -10.65
CA PRO A 20 11.17 15.32 -9.89
C PRO A 20 10.93 15.21 -8.38
N ALA A 21 9.68 14.98 -7.94
CA ALA A 21 9.33 14.85 -6.53
C ALA A 21 9.92 13.59 -5.87
N GLU A 22 10.27 12.56 -6.65
CA GLU A 22 10.93 11.35 -6.15
C GLU A 22 12.29 11.66 -5.50
N TYR A 23 12.96 12.71 -6.00
CA TYR A 23 14.27 13.13 -5.52
C TYR A 23 14.21 14.23 -4.44
N ASP A 24 13.02 14.55 -3.91
CA ASP A 24 12.86 15.59 -2.88
C ASP A 24 13.44 15.17 -1.52
N ILE A 25 14.57 15.78 -1.16
CA ILE A 25 15.32 15.49 0.08
C ILE A 25 14.89 16.40 1.25
N SER A 26 13.73 17.06 1.16
CA SER A 26 13.25 17.96 2.21
C SER A 26 13.01 17.21 3.54
N LEU A 27 13.10 17.92 4.66
CA LEU A 27 12.79 17.33 5.96
C LEU A 27 11.31 16.93 6.06
N GLU A 28 10.42 17.73 5.50
CA GLU A 28 8.97 17.51 5.51
C GLU A 28 8.57 16.25 4.74
N THR A 29 9.12 16.04 3.53
CA THR A 29 8.87 14.83 2.73
C THR A 29 9.34 13.57 3.47
N ARG A 30 10.50 13.61 4.13
CA ARG A 30 11.00 12.49 4.95
C ARG A 30 10.08 12.17 6.13
N LYS A 31 9.58 13.19 6.84
CA LYS A 31 8.61 12.99 7.94
C LYS A 31 7.33 12.35 7.43
N ALA A 32 6.73 12.89 6.35
CA ALA A 32 5.51 12.36 5.77
C ALA A 32 5.67 10.90 5.28
N GLN A 33 6.81 10.56 4.67
CA GLN A 33 7.15 9.18 4.28
C GLN A 33 7.26 8.26 5.50
N ALA A 34 7.94 8.70 6.56
CA ALA A 34 8.10 7.94 7.79
C ALA A 34 6.76 7.69 8.50
N GLU A 35 5.88 8.69 8.56
CA GLU A 35 4.54 8.57 9.13
C GLU A 35 3.68 7.58 8.33
N ARG A 36 3.66 7.68 7.00
CA ARG A 36 2.96 6.70 6.13
C ARG A 36 3.50 5.28 6.35
N LEU A 37 4.82 5.13 6.49
CA LEU A 37 5.44 3.83 6.75
C LEU A 37 5.11 3.29 8.15
N ALA A 38 5.04 4.17 9.17
CA ALA A 38 4.61 3.79 10.51
C ALA A 38 3.16 3.28 10.51
N ILE A 39 2.24 3.97 9.82
CA ILE A 39 0.85 3.52 9.65
C ILE A 39 0.81 2.17 8.92
N ARG A 40 1.52 2.05 7.80
CA ARG A 40 1.55 0.82 7.00
C ARG A 40 2.10 -0.37 7.81
N SER A 41 3.16 -0.15 8.59
CA SER A 41 3.78 -1.21 9.40
C SER A 41 2.88 -1.62 10.58
N ARG A 42 2.21 -0.67 11.23
CA ARG A 42 1.20 -0.95 12.26
C ARG A 42 0.06 -1.81 11.71
N LEU A 43 -0.56 -1.40 10.61
CA LEU A 43 -1.67 -2.14 9.99
C LEU A 43 -1.22 -3.55 9.56
N LYS A 44 -0.03 -3.67 8.97
CA LYS A 44 0.53 -4.96 8.59
C LYS A 44 0.76 -5.86 9.79
N ARG A 45 1.25 -5.33 10.92
CA ARG A 45 1.45 -6.10 12.15
C ARG A 45 0.12 -6.57 12.73
N GLU A 46 -0.87 -5.70 12.84
CA GLU A 46 -2.21 -6.03 13.33
C GLU A 46 -2.83 -7.16 12.50
N TYR A 47 -2.75 -7.07 11.16
CA TYR A 47 -3.17 -8.13 10.25
C TYR A 47 -2.41 -9.44 10.50
N LEU A 48 -1.07 -9.40 10.57
CA LEU A 48 -0.26 -10.61 10.73
C LEU A 48 -0.50 -11.32 12.06
N LEU A 49 -0.74 -10.59 13.15
CA LEU A 49 -1.08 -11.18 14.45
C LEU A 49 -2.39 -11.97 14.39
N GLN A 50 -3.41 -11.44 13.70
CA GLN A 50 -4.66 -12.15 13.49
C GLN A 50 -4.50 -13.30 12.50
N TYR A 51 -3.76 -13.06 11.41
CA TYR A 51 -3.56 -14.02 10.33
C TYR A 51 -2.82 -15.28 10.78
N ASN A 52 -1.75 -15.10 11.58
CA ASN A 52 -0.89 -16.17 12.06
C ASN A 52 -1.39 -16.84 13.35
N ASP A 53 -2.54 -16.44 13.91
CA ASP A 53 -3.14 -17.10 15.06
C ASP A 53 -3.55 -18.54 14.67
N PRO A 54 -3.04 -19.59 15.34
CA PRO A 54 -3.36 -20.98 15.01
C PRO A 54 -4.86 -21.28 15.12
N ASN A 55 -5.59 -20.53 15.94
CA ASN A 55 -7.03 -20.72 16.17
C ASN A 55 -7.90 -19.84 15.26
N ARG A 56 -7.30 -19.11 14.31
CA ARG A 56 -8.02 -18.19 13.43
C ARG A 56 -9.14 -18.87 12.64
N LYS A 57 -8.91 -20.09 12.15
CA LYS A 57 -9.94 -20.84 11.39
C LYS A 57 -11.18 -21.09 12.23
N GLU A 58 -11.01 -21.52 13.49
CA GLU A 58 -12.11 -21.75 14.42
C GLU A 58 -12.85 -20.46 14.78
N LYS A 59 -12.15 -19.33 14.87
CA LYS A 59 -12.77 -18.02 15.09
C LYS A 59 -13.62 -17.61 13.87
N LEU A 60 -13.11 -17.77 12.66
CA LEU A 60 -13.84 -17.47 11.42
C LEU A 60 -15.08 -18.36 11.22
N ILE A 61 -15.02 -19.63 11.63
CA ILE A 61 -16.18 -20.55 11.63
C ILE A 61 -17.23 -20.06 12.64
N ARG A 62 -16.83 -19.73 13.87
CA ARG A 62 -17.74 -19.21 14.91
C ARG A 62 -18.41 -17.90 14.51
N GLU A 63 -17.70 -17.05 13.79
CA GLU A 63 -18.24 -15.78 13.28
C GLU A 63 -19.08 -15.94 12.00
N GLY A 64 -19.14 -17.14 11.41
CA GLY A 64 -19.84 -17.38 10.14
C GLY A 64 -19.18 -16.69 8.94
N LYS A 65 -17.92 -16.28 9.07
CA LYS A 65 -17.19 -15.49 8.05
C LYS A 65 -16.26 -16.30 7.19
N LEU A 66 -16.11 -17.60 7.45
CA LEU A 66 -15.17 -18.45 6.71
C LEU A 66 -15.48 -18.47 5.21
N ASP A 67 -16.76 -18.49 4.85
CA ASP A 67 -17.25 -18.55 3.46
C ASP A 67 -17.82 -17.20 2.97
N GLN A 68 -17.57 -16.10 3.70
CA GLN A 68 -18.09 -14.79 3.31
C GLN A 68 -17.30 -14.26 2.11
N THR A 69 -17.91 -14.30 0.94
CA THR A 69 -17.36 -13.69 -0.28
C THR A 69 -17.27 -12.18 -0.07
N PHE A 70 -16.06 -11.62 -0.04
CA PHE A 70 -15.87 -10.18 -0.05
C PHE A 70 -16.41 -9.65 -1.38
N ASN A 71 -17.55 -8.94 -1.33
CA ASN A 71 -18.09 -8.24 -2.49
C ASN A 71 -17.18 -7.06 -2.82
N ILE A 72 -16.12 -7.32 -3.59
CA ILE A 72 -15.31 -6.28 -4.21
C ILE A 72 -16.07 -5.88 -5.47
N SER A 73 -16.90 -4.84 -5.37
CA SER A 73 -17.50 -4.20 -6.55
C SER A 73 -16.37 -3.55 -7.36
N TYR A 74 -16.24 -3.96 -8.62
CA TYR A 74 -15.32 -3.38 -9.61
C TYR A 74 -15.85 -2.05 -10.16
#